data_AF-A0A7S0RYD1-F1
#
_entry.id   AF-A0A7S0RYD1-F1
#
_cell.length_a   1.000
_cell.length_b   1.000
_cell.length_c   1.000
_cell.angle_alpha   90.00
_cell.angle_beta   90.00
_cell.angle_gamma   90.00
#
_symmetry.space_group_name_H-M   'P 1'
#
loop_
_entity.id
_entity.type
_entity.pdbx_description
1 polymer ?
#
loop_
_entity_poly.entity_id
_entity_poly.type
_entity_poly.pdbx_seq_one_letter_code
_entity_poly.pdbx_strand_id
1 'polypeptide(L)'
;SDPLLIQGRKFGVRLWVVVTSVEPLRAHLHHHGLVLFSSHAYDAATTTDMQAHLTNYAQNMHGDVWSLEQLRQHLGDAAYARLHDQMAHIAALTIAAAAPPMRKACAAAKVPHG
;
A
#
# COMPACT_ATOMS: atom_id res chain seq x y z
N SER A 1 14.56 -2.44 -12.16
CA SER A 1 13.80 -1.27 -11.68
C SER A 1 14.62 -0.64 -10.57
N ASP A 2 14.65 0.69 -10.49
CA ASP A 2 15.39 1.43 -9.45
C ASP A 2 14.42 1.91 -8.36
N PRO A 3 14.34 1.23 -7.19
CA PRO A 3 13.39 1.59 -6.15
C PRO A 3 13.84 2.87 -5.41
N LEU A 4 12.88 3.66 -4.94
CA LEU A 4 13.19 4.71 -3.96
C LEU A 4 13.72 4.05 -2.67
N LEU A 5 14.90 4.49 -2.23
CA LEU A 5 15.55 4.00 -1.02
C LEU A 5 15.57 5.10 0.03
N ILE A 6 15.46 4.69 1.30
CA ILE A 6 15.70 5.57 2.46
C ILE A 6 16.82 4.92 3.25
N GLN A 7 17.90 5.68 3.46
CA GLN A 7 19.12 5.17 4.11
C GLN A 7 19.65 3.88 3.46
N GLY A 8 19.53 3.78 2.12
CA GLY A 8 19.97 2.61 1.36
C GLY A 8 19.08 1.37 1.50
N ARG A 9 17.94 1.44 2.22
CA ARG A 9 17.02 0.31 2.41
C ARG A 9 15.77 0.47 1.56
N LYS A 10 15.28 -0.65 1.04
CA LYS A 10 14.02 -0.72 0.29
C LYS A 10 12.86 -0.66 1.28
N PHE A 11 11.74 -0.10 0.86
CA PHE A 11 10.54 -0.09 1.67
C PHE A 11 9.28 -0.30 0.84
N GLY A 12 8.23 -0.78 1.50
CA GLY A 12 6.88 -0.85 0.95
C GLY A 12 5.93 0.00 1.77
N VAL A 13 4.95 0.62 1.12
CA VAL A 13 3.88 1.35 1.81
C VAL A 13 2.63 0.47 1.87
N ARG A 14 2.11 0.25 3.08
CA ARG A 14 0.82 -0.40 3.32
C ARG A 14 -0.22 0.66 3.64
N LEU A 15 -1.20 0.74 2.76
CA LEU A 15 -2.38 1.59 2.91
C LEU A 15 -3.59 0.72 3.24
N TRP A 16 -4.56 1.32 3.93
CA TRP A 16 -5.85 0.70 4.20
C TRP A 16 -6.95 1.50 3.52
N VAL A 17 -7.79 0.80 2.77
CA VAL A 17 -9.00 1.38 2.18
C VAL A 17 -10.19 0.57 2.66
N VAL A 18 -11.20 1.25 3.17
CA VAL A 18 -12.49 0.64 3.51
C VAL A 18 -13.51 0.97 2.43
N VAL A 19 -14.16 -0.05 1.89
CA VAL A 19 -15.30 0.10 0.97
C VAL A 19 -16.58 -0.08 1.78
N THR A 20 -17.36 0.98 1.94
CA THR A 20 -18.58 1.00 2.77
C THR A 20 -19.84 0.79 1.95
N SER A 21 -19.75 0.94 0.63
CA SER A 21 -20.86 0.72 -0.30
C SER A 21 -20.31 0.43 -1.69
N VAL A 22 -20.98 -0.44 -2.43
CA VAL A 22 -20.64 -0.76 -3.83
C VAL A 22 -21.64 -0.15 -4.83
N GLU A 23 -22.82 0.28 -4.35
CA GLU A 23 -23.87 0.93 -5.12
C GLU A 23 -24.64 1.93 -4.22
N PRO A 24 -24.36 3.24 -4.29
CA PRO A 24 -23.25 3.85 -5.03
C PRO A 24 -21.90 3.42 -4.45
N LEU A 25 -20.84 3.44 -5.25
CA LEU A 25 -19.48 3.11 -4.77
C LEU A 25 -19.01 4.17 -3.76
N ARG A 26 -18.68 3.75 -2.54
CA ARG A 26 -18.07 4.58 -1.50
C ARG A 26 -16.87 3.86 -0.90
N ALA A 27 -15.70 4.50 -1.02
CA ALA A 27 -14.45 4.00 -0.47
C ALA A 27 -13.69 5.13 0.24
N HIS A 28 -13.01 4.80 1.33
CA HIS A 28 -12.28 5.74 2.15
C HIS A 28 -10.85 5.25 2.37
N LEU A 29 -9.88 6.01 1.88
CA LEU A 29 -8.47 5.80 2.20
C LEU A 29 -8.23 6.28 3.64
N HIS A 30 -7.68 5.40 4.48
CA HIS A 30 -7.36 5.73 5.85
C HIS A 30 -6.16 6.68 5.92
N HIS A 31 -6.20 7.63 6.87
CA HIS A 31 -5.14 8.65 7.03
C HIS A 31 -3.85 8.08 7.61
N HIS A 32 -3.92 6.96 8.33
CA HIS A 32 -2.74 6.20 8.74
C HIS A 32 -2.41 5.10 7.73
N GLY A 33 -1.13 4.74 7.69
CA GLY A 33 -0.55 3.63 6.91
C GLY A 33 0.79 3.24 7.54
N LEU A 34 1.38 2.15 7.04
CA LEU A 34 2.70 1.68 7.47
C LEU A 34 3.70 1.78 6.32
N VAL A 35 4.94 2.12 6.66
CA VAL A 35 6.09 1.99 5.79
C VAL A 35 6.95 0.87 6.37
N LEU A 36 7.05 -0.23 5.65
CA LEU A 36 7.74 -1.44 6.08
C LEU A 36 9.09 -1.50 5.37
N PHE A 37 10.18 -1.46 6.14
CA PHE A 37 11.54 -1.48 5.60
C PHE A 37 12.08 -2.90 5.42
N SER A 38 12.99 -3.06 4.47
CA SER A 38 13.92 -4.17 4.42
C SER A 38 14.91 -4.05 5.59
N SER A 39 15.34 -5.17 6.17
CA SER A 39 16.33 -5.16 7.26
C SER A 39 17.73 -4.84 6.74
N HIS A 40 18.05 -5.32 5.55
CA HIS A 40 19.34 -5.10 4.90
C HIS A 40 19.26 -4.00 3.83
N ALA A 41 20.42 -3.42 3.48
CA ALA A 41 20.55 -2.46 2.41
C ALA A 41 20.24 -3.11 1.05
N TYR A 42 19.55 -2.36 0.18
CA TYR A 42 19.20 -2.82 -1.15
C TYR A 42 20.43 -2.86 -2.06
N ASP A 43 20.67 -4.02 -2.67
CA ASP A 43 21.66 -4.19 -3.71
C ASP A 43 21.01 -4.85 -4.94
N ALA A 44 21.00 -4.11 -6.06
CA ALA A 44 20.45 -4.61 -7.31
C ALA A 44 21.27 -5.75 -7.93
N ALA A 45 22.58 -5.82 -7.62
CA ALA A 45 23.46 -6.87 -8.14
C ALA A 45 23.26 -8.22 -7.42
N THR A 46 22.81 -8.19 -6.16
CA THR A 46 22.69 -9.38 -5.31
C THR A 46 21.22 -9.69 -5.02
N THR A 47 20.62 -10.59 -5.79
CA THR A 47 19.19 -10.93 -5.66
C THR A 47 18.87 -12.04 -4.65
N THR A 48 19.90 -12.68 -4.08
CA THR A 48 19.76 -13.81 -3.16
C THR A 48 19.44 -13.38 -1.73
N ASP A 49 19.75 -12.13 -1.36
CA ASP A 49 19.44 -11.59 -0.04
C ASP A 49 17.98 -11.11 0.05
N MET A 50 17.10 -12.02 0.46
CA MET A 50 15.67 -11.72 0.57
C MET A 50 15.36 -10.64 1.61
N GLN A 51 16.23 -10.41 2.61
CA GLN A 51 16.04 -9.35 3.62
C GLN A 51 16.39 -7.96 3.10
N ALA A 52 17.04 -7.86 1.93
CA ALA A 52 17.25 -6.62 1.19
C ALA A 52 16.13 -6.35 0.16
N HIS A 53 15.56 -7.42 -0.42
CA HIS A 53 14.65 -7.33 -1.57
C HIS A 53 13.17 -7.39 -1.21
N LEU A 54 12.82 -8.06 -0.11
CA LEU A 54 11.46 -8.13 0.42
C LEU A 54 11.28 -7.14 1.56
N THR A 55 10.08 -6.60 1.66
CA THR A 55 9.69 -5.62 2.68
C THR A 55 8.50 -6.09 3.52
N ASN A 56 8.13 -7.37 3.40
CA ASN A 56 7.04 -7.93 4.19
C ASN A 56 7.51 -8.15 5.64
N TYR A 57 6.57 -8.07 6.58
CA TYR A 57 6.86 -8.15 8.02
C TYR A 57 7.44 -9.52 8.40
N ALA A 58 6.94 -10.62 7.81
CA ALA A 58 7.41 -11.96 8.14
C ALA A 58 8.92 -12.14 7.90
N GLN A 59 9.45 -11.57 6.81
CA GLN A 59 10.90 -11.66 6.52
C GLN A 59 11.73 -10.59 7.22
N ASN A 60 11.12 -9.46 7.59
CA ASN A 60 11.81 -8.35 8.24
C ASN A 60 11.15 -8.02 9.58
N MET A 61 10.94 -9.03 10.43
CA MET A 61 10.23 -8.85 11.70
C MET A 61 10.97 -7.92 12.68
N HIS A 62 12.27 -7.73 12.48
CA HIS A 62 13.12 -6.80 13.20
C HIS A 62 13.44 -5.53 12.39
N GLY A 63 12.84 -5.38 11.20
CA GLY A 63 13.01 -4.21 10.36
C GLY A 63 12.23 -3.03 10.92
N ASP A 64 12.66 -1.82 10.55
CA ASP A 64 11.97 -0.60 10.96
C ASP A 64 10.57 -0.53 10.35
N VAL A 65 9.67 0.10 11.11
CA VAL A 65 8.32 0.43 10.64
C VAL A 65 8.07 1.91 10.93
N TRP A 66 7.75 2.67 9.88
CA TRP A 66 7.32 4.05 10.04
C TRP A 66 5.83 4.21 9.80
N SER A 67 5.29 5.29 10.37
CA SER A 67 4.00 5.86 9.95
C SER A 67 4.16 6.67 8.65
N LEU A 68 3.03 6.96 8.00
CA LEU A 68 3.00 7.90 6.86
C LEU A 68 3.46 9.31 7.23
N GLU A 69 3.28 9.72 8.49
CA GLU A 69 3.72 11.03 8.98
C GLU A 69 5.24 11.11 9.07
N GLN A 70 5.91 10.06 9.56
CA GLN A 70 7.37 10.00 9.55
C GLN A 70 7.93 9.97 8.11
N LEU A 71 7.24 9.31 7.18
CA LEU A 71 7.60 9.37 5.76
C LEU A 71 7.44 10.79 5.19
N ARG A 72 6.34 11.49 5.53
CA ARG A 72 6.14 12.90 5.14
C ARG A 72 7.26 13.79 5.67
N GLN A 73 7.60 13.66 6.95
CA GLN A 73 8.68 14.42 7.58
C GLN A 73 10.03 14.16 6.90
N HIS A 74 10.29 12.92 6.48
CA HIS A 74 11.52 12.57 5.78
C HIS A 74 11.58 13.11 4.34
N LEU A 75 10.50 12.99 3.58
CA LEU A 75 10.45 13.40 2.17
C LEU A 75 10.23 14.91 1.99
N GLY A 76 9.63 15.56 2.99
CA GLY A 76 9.09 16.92 2.89
C GLY A 76 7.72 16.98 2.21
N ASP A 77 6.98 18.04 2.50
CA ASP A 77 5.56 18.16 2.18
C ASP A 77 5.25 18.07 0.68
N ALA A 78 6.02 18.77 -0.15
CA ALA A 78 5.77 18.79 -1.59
C ALA A 78 5.99 17.41 -2.23
N ALA A 79 7.02 16.68 -1.82
CA ALA A 79 7.32 15.35 -2.36
C ALA A 79 6.31 14.31 -1.85
N TYR A 80 5.97 14.38 -0.56
CA TYR A 80 4.97 13.51 0.03
C TYR A 80 3.58 13.73 -0.58
N ALA A 81 3.17 14.98 -0.82
CA ALA A 81 1.87 15.28 -1.45
C ALA A 81 1.74 14.61 -2.82
N ARG A 82 2.76 14.71 -3.67
CA ARG A 82 2.77 14.04 -4.98
C ARG A 82 2.69 12.51 -4.85
N LEU A 83 3.46 11.93 -3.93
CA LEU A 83 3.43 10.48 -3.67
C LEU A 83 2.05 10.04 -3.16
N HIS A 84 1.46 10.79 -2.23
CA HIS A 84 0.16 10.52 -1.66
C HIS A 84 -0.96 10.60 -2.71
N ASP A 85 -0.94 11.60 -3.58
CA ASP A 85 -1.91 11.73 -4.67
C ASP A 85 -1.83 10.55 -5.64
N GLN A 86 -0.61 10.12 -6.00
CA GLN A 86 -0.40 8.94 -6.84
C GLN A 86 -0.94 7.67 -6.16
N MET A 87 -0.65 7.47 -4.87
CA MET A 87 -1.15 6.34 -4.09
C MET A 87 -2.68 6.33 -4.01
N ALA A 88 -3.29 7.47 -3.69
CA ALA A 88 -4.74 7.61 -3.62
C ALA A 88 -5.40 7.37 -4.98
N HIS A 89 -4.81 7.87 -6.06
CA HIS A 89 -5.28 7.66 -7.41
C HIS A 89 -5.25 6.17 -7.81
N ILE A 90 -4.15 5.48 -7.57
CA ILE A 90 -4.02 4.03 -7.86
C ILE A 90 -5.03 3.22 -7.04
N ALA A 91 -5.21 3.55 -5.76
CA ALA A 91 -6.19 2.90 -4.91
C ALA A 91 -7.63 3.10 -5.45
N ALA A 92 -7.98 4.32 -5.84
CA ALA A 92 -9.27 4.64 -6.41
C ALA A 92 -9.53 3.87 -7.71
N LEU A 93 -8.56 3.83 -8.63
CA LEU A 93 -8.67 3.08 -9.89
C LEU A 93 -8.82 1.58 -9.64
N THR A 94 -8.07 1.02 -8.70
CA THR A 94 -8.14 -0.40 -8.35
C THR A 94 -9.52 -0.77 -7.80
N ILE A 95 -10.07 0.06 -6.92
CA ILE A 95 -11.40 -0.16 -6.34
C ILE A 95 -12.50 0.02 -7.39
N ALA A 96 -12.38 1.04 -8.24
CA ALA A 96 -13.30 1.26 -9.34
C ALA A 96 -13.32 0.07 -10.31
N ALA A 97 -12.15 -0.47 -10.66
CA ALA A 97 -12.03 -1.66 -11.50
C ALA A 97 -12.64 -2.91 -10.84
N ALA A 98 -12.56 -3.01 -9.52
CA ALA A 98 -13.18 -4.09 -8.76
C ALA A 98 -14.70 -3.90 -8.54
N ALA A 99 -15.26 -2.71 -8.77
CA ALA A 99 -16.66 -2.42 -8.46
C ALA A 99 -17.67 -3.29 -9.22
N PRO A 100 -17.54 -3.53 -10.54
CA PRO A 100 -18.49 -4.40 -11.26
C PRO A 100 -18.57 -5.84 -10.71
N PRO A 101 -17.46 -6.60 -10.51
CA PRO A 101 -17.56 -7.93 -9.92
C PRO A 101 -18.04 -7.89 -8.45
N MET A 102 -17.69 -6.87 -7.67
CA MET A 102 -18.23 -6.70 -6.31
C MET A 102 -19.77 -6.52 -6.32
N ARG A 103 -20.31 -5.68 -7.21
CA ARG A 103 -21.76 -5.50 -7.35
C ARG A 103 -22.46 -6.80 -7.72
N LYS A 104 -21.89 -7.57 -8.66
CA LYS A 104 -22.42 -8.89 -9.05
C LYS A 104 -22.45 -9.85 -7.86
N ALA A 105 -21.36 -9.93 -7.09
CA ALA A 105 -21.28 -10.77 -5.90
C ALA A 105 -22.29 -10.34 -4.81
N CYS A 106 -22.43 -9.04 -4.56
CA CYS A 106 -23.42 -8.52 -3.61
C CYS A 106 -24.87 -8.78 -4.05
N ALA A 107 -25.16 -8.74 -5.36
CA ALA A 107 -26.49 -9.08 -5.87
C ALA A 107 -26.79 -10.58 -5.71
N ALA A 108 -25.82 -11.45 -6.01
CA ALA A 108 -25.95 -12.90 -5.84
C ALA A 108 -26.15 -13.30 -4.37
N ALA A 109 -25.44 -12.66 -3.44
CA ALA A 109 -25.59 -12.89 -2.00
C ALA A 109 -26.94 -12.43 -1.43
N LYS A 110 -27.66 -11.54 -2.12
CA LYS A 110 -28.99 -11.06 -1.73
C LYS A 110 -30.13 -11.93 -2.27
N VAL A 111 -29.85 -12.93 -3.11
CA VAL A 111 -30.89 -13.87 -3.57
C VAL A 111 -31.24 -14.79 -2.40
N PRO A 112 -32.48 -14.77 -1.87
CA PRO A 112 -32.88 -15.72 -0.85
C PRO A 112 -32.78 -17.12 -1.44
N HIS A 113 -32.13 -18.04 -0.73
CA HIS A 113 -32.36 -19.47 -0.96
C HIS A 113 -33.82 -19.76 -0.54
N GLY A 114 -34.74 -19.59 -1.49
CA GLY A 114 -36.10 -20.09 -1.39
C GLY A 114 -36.16 -21.58 -1.66
#